data_AF-A0AA88XIR9-F1
#
_entry.id   AF-A0AA88XIR9-F1
#
_cell.length_a   1.000
_cell.length_b   1.000
_cell.length_c   1.000
_cell.angle_alpha   90.00
_cell.angle_beta   90.00
_cell.angle_gamma   90.00
#
_symmetry.space_group_name_H-M   'P 1'
#
loop_
_entity.id
_entity.type
_entity.pdbx_description
1 polymer ?
#
loop_
_entity_poly.entity_id
_entity_poly.type
_entity_poly.pdbx_seq_one_letter_code
_entity_poly.pdbx_strand_id
1 'polypeptide(L)'
;MLTVTQECMCGMTRRWSSQPFVGSYPAGNLDISAGILYSGSIPSKALRFLEQMNVKAITSRTYFNHQQAILYPSILGVWRVYQSKYFQTIRSNNMPICIGGDGRCDTPGHSAKYCSYTILDVNYMVVADIQRIQV
;
A
#
# COMPACT_ATOMS: atom_id res chain seq x y z
N MET A 1 -15.54 -17.79 -1.83
CA MET A 1 -14.41 -18.72 -2.00
C MET A 1 -14.97 -20.05 -2.43
N LEU A 2 -14.38 -20.68 -3.45
CA LEU A 2 -14.71 -22.04 -3.82
C LEU A 2 -13.64 -22.97 -3.25
N THR A 3 -14.07 -24.05 -2.60
CA THR A 3 -13.19 -25.12 -2.15
C THR A 3 -13.75 -26.42 -2.68
N VAL A 4 -12.90 -27.20 -3.34
CA VAL A 4 -13.21 -28.52 -3.87
C VAL A 4 -12.40 -29.53 -3.07
N THR A 5 -13.10 -30.48 -2.46
CA THR A 5 -12.48 -31.64 -1.82
C THR A 5 -12.72 -32.84 -2.73
N GLN A 6 -11.63 -33.49 -3.14
CA GLN A 6 -11.64 -34.69 -3.94
C GLN A 6 -11.25 -35.86 -3.04
N GLU A 7 -12.07 -36.90 -3.04
CA GLU A 7 -11.78 -38.16 -2.36
C GLU A 7 -11.55 -39.24 -3.41
N CYS A 8 -10.43 -39.97 -3.28
CA CYS A 8 -10.08 -41.06 -4.17
C CYS A 8 -10.35 -42.40 -3.49
N MET A 9 -10.70 -43.42 -4.27
CA MET A 9 -10.93 -44.79 -3.78
C MET A 9 -9.69 -45.42 -3.11
N CYS A 10 -8.49 -44.87 -3.34
CA CYS A 10 -7.27 -45.28 -2.63
C CYS A 10 -7.12 -44.65 -1.23
N GLY A 11 -8.11 -43.92 -0.75
CA GLY A 11 -8.11 -43.26 0.57
C GLY A 11 -7.43 -41.89 0.60
N MET A 12 -6.94 -41.38 -0.54
CA MET A 12 -6.34 -40.05 -0.62
C MET A 12 -7.41 -38.97 -0.75
N THR A 13 -7.31 -37.95 0.09
CA THR A 13 -8.13 -36.72 0.01
C THR A 13 -7.26 -35.55 -0.44
N ARG A 14 -7.69 -34.87 -1.51
CA ARG A 14 -7.06 -33.64 -2.01
C ARG A 14 -8.03 -32.47 -1.87
N ARG A 15 -7.58 -31.40 -1.24
CA ARG A 15 -8.36 -30.15 -1.13
C ARG A 15 -7.72 -29.08 -2.01
N TRP A 16 -8.52 -28.48 -2.88
CA TRP A 16 -8.16 -27.31 -3.68
C TRP A 16 -9.06 -26.15 -3.29
N SER A 17 -8.50 -24.94 -3.22
CA SER A 17 -9.27 -23.71 -2.99
C SER A 17 -8.93 -22.71 -4.08
N SER A 18 -9.93 -21.91 -4.47
CA SER A 18 -9.78 -20.91 -5.53
C SER A 18 -8.76 -19.82 -5.19
N GLN A 19 -8.48 -19.61 -3.90
CA GLN A 19 -7.47 -18.68 -3.41
C GLN A 19 -7.06 -19.06 -1.98
N PRO A 20 -5.84 -18.71 -1.55
CA PRO A 20 -5.42 -18.85 -0.16
C PRO A 20 -6.08 -17.80 0.74
N PHE A 21 -5.91 -17.97 2.05
CA PHE A 21 -6.20 -16.93 3.04
C PHE A 21 -4.91 -16.29 3.53
N VAL A 22 -4.98 -14.99 3.79
CA VAL A 22 -3.97 -14.24 4.53
C VAL A 22 -4.64 -13.77 5.82
N GLY A 23 -4.29 -14.42 6.93
CA GLY A 23 -5.07 -14.28 8.17
C GLY A 23 -6.51 -14.74 7.97
N SER A 24 -7.47 -13.88 8.29
CA SER A 24 -8.90 -14.12 8.11
C SER A 24 -9.44 -13.65 6.74
N TYR A 25 -8.60 -13.11 5.87
CA TYR A 25 -9.02 -12.52 4.60
C TYR A 25 -8.69 -13.44 3.41
N PRO A 26 -9.62 -13.65 2.47
CA PRO A 26 -9.26 -14.29 1.21
C PRO A 26 -8.26 -13.42 0.45
N ALA A 27 -7.16 -14.00 -0.04
CA ALA A 27 -6.03 -13.27 -0.60
C ALA A 27 -6.44 -12.29 -1.72
N GLY A 28 -7.28 -12.72 -2.66
CA GLY A 28 -7.75 -11.87 -3.76
C GLY A 28 -8.48 -10.60 -3.31
N ASN A 29 -9.13 -10.60 -2.15
CA ASN A 29 -9.77 -9.40 -1.61
C ASN A 29 -8.75 -8.36 -1.15
N LEU A 30 -7.64 -8.83 -0.57
CA LEU A 30 -6.52 -7.97 -0.21
C LEU A 30 -5.80 -7.48 -1.47
N ASP A 31 -5.60 -8.36 -2.46
CA ASP A 31 -4.94 -8.01 -3.73
C ASP A 31 -5.71 -6.94 -4.50
N ILE A 32 -7.05 -7.01 -4.54
CA ILE A 32 -7.89 -5.95 -5.12
C ILE A 32 -7.68 -4.63 -4.36
N SER A 33 -7.67 -4.68 -3.03
CA SER A 33 -7.50 -3.47 -2.20
C SER A 33 -6.12 -2.84 -2.41
N ALA A 34 -5.08 -3.67 -2.42
CA ALA A 34 -3.71 -3.30 -2.68
C ALA A 34 -3.54 -2.71 -4.09
N GLY A 35 -4.07 -3.38 -5.11
CA GLY A 35 -4.03 -2.94 -6.49
C GLY A 35 -4.70 -1.58 -6.69
N ILE A 36 -5.87 -1.36 -6.07
CA ILE A 36 -6.54 -0.05 -6.10
C ILE A 36 -5.66 1.03 -5.48
N LEU A 37 -5.12 0.80 -4.28
CA LEU A 37 -4.34 1.79 -3.55
C LEU A 37 -3.01 2.11 -4.24
N TYR A 38 -2.24 1.08 -4.61
CA TYR A 38 -0.89 1.23 -5.13
C TYR A 38 -0.87 1.79 -6.56
N SER A 39 -1.94 1.60 -7.33
CA SER A 39 -2.10 2.24 -8.65
C SER A 39 -2.61 3.68 -8.58
N GLY A 40 -2.97 4.19 -7.39
CA GLY A 40 -3.61 5.49 -7.24
C GLY A 40 -5.03 5.54 -7.82
N SER A 41 -5.67 4.39 -8.02
CA SER A 41 -7.02 4.31 -8.57
C SER A 41 -8.05 4.83 -7.57
N ILE A 42 -9.09 5.51 -8.07
CA ILE A 42 -10.23 5.92 -7.25
C ILE A 42 -11.04 4.66 -6.89
N PRO A 43 -11.21 4.31 -5.60
CA PRO A 43 -11.82 3.04 -5.20
C PRO A 43 -13.24 2.86 -5.74
N SER A 44 -14.05 3.91 -5.71
CA SER A 44 -15.42 3.88 -6.24
C SER A 44 -15.46 3.58 -7.75
N LYS A 45 -14.51 4.13 -8.52
CA LYS A 45 -14.41 3.85 -9.96
C LYS A 45 -13.92 2.43 -10.23
N ALA A 46 -12.90 1.98 -9.50
CA ALA A 46 -12.35 0.64 -9.66
C ALA A 46 -13.34 -0.47 -9.29
N LEU A 47 -14.06 -0.31 -8.18
CA LEU A 47 -15.10 -1.27 -7.77
C LEU A 47 -16.29 -1.27 -8.75
N ARG A 48 -16.71 -0.09 -9.22
CA ARG A 48 -17.74 0.01 -10.26
C ARG A 48 -17.30 -0.65 -11.57
N PHE A 49 -16.04 -0.50 -11.96
CA PHE A 49 -15.49 -1.18 -13.14
C PHE A 49 -15.59 -2.72 -13.02
N LEU A 50 -15.19 -3.29 -11.88
CA LEU A 50 -15.33 -4.73 -11.63
C LEU A 50 -16.80 -5.17 -11.65
N GLU A 51 -17.70 -4.35 -11.11
CA GLU A 51 -19.14 -4.58 -11.15
C GLU A 51 -19.68 -4.61 -12.60
N GLN A 52 -19.26 -3.69 -13.47
CA GLN A 52 -19.65 -3.70 -14.89
C GLN A 52 -19.14 -4.94 -15.63
N MET A 53 -18.02 -5.51 -15.20
CA MET A 53 -17.50 -6.78 -15.73
C MET A 53 -18.18 -8.01 -15.13
N ASN A 54 -19.18 -7.84 -14.26
CA ASN A 54 -19.81 -8.90 -13.46
C ASN A 54 -18.83 -9.65 -12.54
N VAL A 55 -17.72 -9.02 -12.18
CA VAL A 55 -16.75 -9.56 -11.22
C VAL A 55 -17.22 -9.20 -9.81
N LYS A 56 -17.59 -10.20 -9.01
CA LYS A 56 -17.92 -9.99 -7.60
C LYS A 56 -16.65 -9.64 -6.82
N ALA A 57 -16.59 -8.41 -6.33
CA ALA A 57 -15.45 -7.84 -5.61
C ALA A 57 -15.83 -7.42 -4.18
N ILE A 58 -14.86 -6.82 -3.49
CA ILE A 58 -15.04 -6.24 -2.16
C ILE A 58 -15.91 -4.99 -2.20
N THR A 59 -16.46 -4.60 -1.04
CA THR A 59 -17.18 -3.33 -0.88
C THR A 59 -16.22 -2.17 -0.60
N SER A 60 -16.67 -0.93 -0.82
CA SER A 60 -15.91 0.27 -0.42
C SER A 60 -15.55 0.26 1.08
N ARG A 61 -16.47 -0.21 1.93
CA ARG A 61 -16.22 -0.35 3.38
C ARG A 61 -15.07 -1.34 3.65
N THR A 62 -15.09 -2.49 2.98
CA THR A 62 -14.02 -3.49 3.09
C THR A 62 -12.68 -2.92 2.61
N TYR A 63 -12.68 -2.18 1.50
CA TYR A 63 -11.49 -1.49 0.99
C TYR A 63 -10.90 -0.53 2.04
N PHE A 64 -11.70 0.37 2.63
CA PHE A 64 -11.19 1.32 3.63
C PHE A 64 -10.68 0.64 4.90
N ASN A 65 -11.34 -0.45 5.32
CA ASN A 65 -10.85 -1.27 6.44
C ASN A 65 -9.49 -1.89 6.13
N HIS A 66 -9.31 -2.50 4.95
CA HIS A 66 -8.02 -3.04 4.52
C HIS A 66 -6.97 -1.93 4.40
N GLN A 67 -7.33 -0.78 3.84
CA GLN A 67 -6.45 0.37 3.68
C GLN A 67 -5.86 0.82 5.02
N GLN A 68 -6.72 1.04 6.01
CA GLN A 68 -6.30 1.51 7.33
C GLN A 68 -5.54 0.44 8.13
N ALA A 69 -6.04 -0.79 8.14
CA ALA A 69 -5.51 -1.83 9.03
C ALA A 69 -4.29 -2.57 8.47
N ILE A 70 -4.14 -2.63 7.14
CA ILE A 70 -3.15 -3.50 6.49
C ILE A 70 -2.26 -2.70 5.53
N LEU A 71 -2.86 -1.99 4.58
CA LEU A 71 -2.11 -1.43 3.47
C LEU A 71 -1.23 -0.24 3.89
N TYR A 72 -1.78 0.70 4.67
CA TYR A 72 -0.99 1.83 5.20
C TYR A 72 0.16 1.37 6.11
N PRO A 73 -0.06 0.48 7.10
CA PRO A 73 1.05 -0.09 7.87
C PRO A 73 2.10 -0.78 6.99
N SER A 74 1.68 -1.49 5.93
CA SER A 74 2.60 -2.16 5.01
C SER A 74 3.46 -1.16 4.23
N ILE A 75 2.85 -0.09 3.69
CA ILE A 75 3.57 1.00 3.01
C ILE A 75 4.57 1.66 3.97
N LEU A 76 4.13 1.98 5.18
CA LEU A 76 4.98 2.59 6.20
C LEU A 76 6.14 1.66 6.60
N GLY A 77 5.91 0.34 6.65
CA GLY A 77 6.95 -0.64 6.90
C GLY A 77 8.03 -0.62 5.83
N VAL A 78 7.64 -0.66 4.55
CA VAL A 78 8.57 -0.57 3.42
C VAL A 78 9.35 0.75 3.44
N TRP A 79 8.65 1.86 3.68
CA TRP A 79 9.25 3.19 3.79
C TRP A 79 10.31 3.25 4.90
N ARG A 80 10.00 2.75 6.10
CA ARG A 80 10.94 2.74 7.23
C ARG A 80 12.17 1.90 6.95
N VAL A 81 12.01 0.75 6.29
CA VAL A 81 13.16 -0.08 5.87
C VAL A 81 14.03 0.66 4.87
N TYR A 82 13.42 1.32 3.87
CA TYR A 82 14.12 2.13 2.89
C TYR A 82 14.92 3.26 3.57
N GLN A 83 14.25 4.05 4.41
CA GLN A 83 14.84 5.16 5.14
C GLN A 83 15.96 4.70 6.09
N SER A 84 15.77 3.58 6.80
CA SER A 84 16.79 3.03 7.69
C SER A 84 18.05 2.60 6.94
N LYS A 85 17.89 1.90 5.81
CA LYS A 85 19.01 1.48 4.95
C LYS A 85 19.79 2.69 4.43
N TYR A 86 19.09 3.74 4.02
CA TYR A 86 19.71 4.99 3.58
C TYR A 86 20.59 5.59 4.69
N PHE A 87 20.03 5.82 5.88
CA PHE A 87 20.79 6.41 6.99
C PHE A 87 21.92 5.52 7.50
N GLN A 88 21.74 4.19 7.50
CA GLN A 88 22.81 3.26 7.85
C GLN A 88 23.99 3.38 6.88
N THR A 89 23.69 3.42 5.57
CA THR A 89 24.72 3.55 4.52
C THR A 89 25.51 4.84 4.69
N ILE A 90 24.82 5.96 4.85
CA ILE A 90 25.42 7.29 5.05
C ILE A 90 26.35 7.30 6.27
N ARG A 91 25.89 6.78 7.41
CA ARG A 91 26.68 6.71 8.65
C ARG A 91 27.89 5.79 8.51
N SER A 92 27.70 4.59 7.96
CA SER A 92 28.76 3.58 7.83
C SER A 92 29.91 4.04 6.93
N ASN A 93 29.60 4.81 5.90
CA ASN A 93 30.56 5.29 4.92
C ASN A 93 31.04 6.72 5.17
N ASN A 94 30.62 7.33 6.29
CA ASN A 94 30.89 8.73 6.64
C ASN A 94 30.62 9.70 5.46
N MET A 95 29.51 9.49 4.76
CA MET A 95 29.18 10.24 3.55
C MET A 95 28.63 11.63 3.90
N PRO A 96 29.06 12.69 3.19
CA PRO A 96 28.48 14.02 3.37
C PRO A 96 27.03 14.04 2.88
N ILE A 97 26.16 14.69 3.64
CA ILE A 97 24.74 14.85 3.34
C ILE A 97 24.50 16.29 2.87
N CYS A 98 23.80 16.47 1.75
CA CYS A 98 23.30 17.77 1.34
C CYS A 98 21.78 17.71 1.26
N ILE A 99 21.08 18.40 2.16
CA ILE A 99 19.63 18.33 2.26
C ILE A 99 18.98 19.52 1.56
N GLY A 100 18.03 19.23 0.68
CA GLY A 100 17.04 20.17 0.15
C GLY A 100 15.64 19.72 0.54
N GLY A 101 14.68 20.63 0.53
CA GLY A 101 13.30 20.28 0.82
C GLY A 101 12.31 21.19 0.13
N ASP A 102 11.15 20.64 -0.20
CA ASP A 102 10.03 21.37 -0.79
C ASP A 102 8.70 20.92 -0.19
N GLY A 103 7.76 21.86 -0.12
CA GLY A 103 6.43 21.66 0.42
C GLY A 103 5.37 21.68 -0.67
N ARG A 104 4.52 20.64 -0.72
CA ARG A 104 3.33 20.61 -1.57
C ARG A 104 2.07 20.84 -0.73
N CYS A 105 1.39 21.95 -1.01
CA CYS A 105 0.08 22.28 -0.44
C CYS A 105 -1.04 21.83 -1.40
N ASP A 106 -1.83 20.82 -1.02
CA ASP A 106 -2.81 20.18 -1.92
C ASP A 106 -4.25 20.72 -1.80
N THR A 107 -4.45 21.99 -1.42
CA THR A 107 -5.79 22.59 -1.41
C THR A 107 -5.87 23.86 -2.25
N PRO A 108 -6.70 23.88 -3.32
CA PRO A 108 -7.08 25.12 -4.00
C PRO A 108 -7.92 25.98 -3.03
N GLY A 109 -7.38 27.13 -2.60
CA GLY A 109 -8.06 28.09 -1.72
C GLY A 109 -7.11 28.76 -0.73
N HIS A 110 -7.49 29.92 -0.20
CA HIS A 110 -6.72 30.74 0.76
C HIS A 110 -6.51 30.10 2.15
N SER A 111 -6.52 28.77 2.26
CA SER A 111 -6.36 28.05 3.52
C SER A 111 -5.72 26.69 3.29
N ALA A 112 -4.44 26.70 2.90
CA ALA A 112 -3.61 25.50 2.91
C ALA A 112 -3.28 25.11 4.37
N LYS A 113 -4.16 24.34 5.01
CA LYS A 113 -3.98 23.92 6.42
C LYS A 113 -2.89 22.86 6.57
N TYR A 114 -2.75 21.95 5.61
CA TYR A 114 -1.78 20.87 5.67
C TYR A 114 -0.94 20.85 4.40
N CYS A 115 0.36 20.63 4.58
CA CYS A 115 1.34 20.53 3.51
C CYS A 115 2.13 19.23 3.66
N SER A 116 2.45 18.58 2.54
CA SER A 116 3.39 17.48 2.51
C SER A 116 4.79 18.04 2.22
N TYR A 117 5.68 17.96 3.21
CA TYR A 117 7.04 18.42 3.09
C TYR A 117 7.96 17.24 2.80
N THR A 118 8.65 17.30 1.67
CA THR A 118 9.57 16.25 1.22
C THR A 118 10.99 16.74 1.42
N ILE A 119 11.82 15.94 2.09
CA ILE A 119 13.23 16.19 2.31
C ILE A 119 14.02 15.26 1.38
N LEU A 120 14.86 15.84 0.54
CA LEU A 120 15.71 15.15 -0.42
C LEU A 120 17.19 15.31 -0.02
N ASP A 121 17.96 14.24 -0.08
CA ASP A 121 19.41 14.38 -0.22
C ASP A 121 19.75 14.69 -1.69
N VAL A 122 20.22 15.90 -1.95
CA VAL A 122 20.50 16.43 -3.29
C VAL A 122 21.75 15.80 -3.90
N ASN A 123 22.69 15.31 -3.09
CA ASN A 123 23.89 14.64 -3.62
C ASN A 123 23.52 13.28 -4.21
N TYR A 124 22.63 12.54 -3.53
CA TYR A 124 22.25 11.18 -3.91
C TYR A 124 20.91 11.10 -4.63
N MET A 125 20.19 12.23 -4.76
CA MET A 125 18.86 12.32 -5.37
C MET A 125 17.87 11.32 -4.75
N VAL A 126 17.96 11.14 -3.43
CA VAL A 126 17.14 10.20 -2.65
C VAL A 126 16.25 10.96 -1.69
N VAL A 127 14.99 10.53 -1.59
CA VAL A 127 14.08 11.07 -0.58
C VAL A 127 14.51 10.57 0.80
N ALA A 128 14.97 11.48 1.64
CA ALA A 128 15.43 11.21 3.00
C ALA A 128 14.27 11.15 3.99
N ASP A 129 13.26 12.02 3.83
CA ASP A 129 12.08 12.03 4.69
C ASP A 129 10.84 12.64 4.02
N ILE A 130 9.65 12.27 4.48
CA ILE A 130 8.38 12.89 4.07
C ILE A 130 7.55 13.14 5.33
N GLN A 131 7.18 14.40 5.56
CA GLN A 131 6.40 14.81 6.73
C GLN A 131 5.12 15.52 6.32
N ARG A 132 4.05 15.27 7.06
CA ARG A 132 2.83 16.09 6.98
C ARG A 132 2.95 17.22 8.00
N ILE A 133 3.12 18.44 7.50
CA ILE A 133 3.17 19.65 8.31
C ILE A 133 1.82 20.37 8.29
N GLN A 134 1.50 21.07 9.38
CA GLN A 134 0.38 21.99 9.44
C GLN A 134 0.94 23.41 9.27
N VAL A 135 0.35 24.19 8.36
CA VAL A 135 0.78 25.56 8.01
C VAL A 135 -0.17 26.59 8.61
#